data_AF-A0A0Q6LPQ5-F1
#
_entry.id   AF-A0A0Q6LPQ5-F1
#
_cell.length_a   1.000
_cell.length_b   1.000
_cell.length_c   1.000
_cell.angle_alpha   90.00
_cell.angle_beta   90.00
_cell.angle_gamma   90.00
#
_symmetry.space_group_name_H-M   'P 1'
#
loop_
_entity.id
_entity.type
_entity.pdbx_description
1 polymer ?
#
loop_
_entity_poly.entity_id
_entity_poly.type
_entity_poly.pdbx_seq_one_letter_code
_entity_poly.pdbx_strand_id
1 'polypeptide(L)'
;MKRTDFRFLERLRVRWAEVDLQQIVFNGHYLMYFDTAVAGYWRALAMPYASTMHYLGGDLFVRKSTVEYEGSARYDDVLDIGVRCGRIGTSSMVFSAAAFRQDQLLVSAELVYVFADPVAHTSKPVPQELRELLQDFEAGKPMVAVRVGRWAELGRDAQRIRTEVFVEEQRIPPEREWDDADADCLHAVAYNHFGAALATGRLLEHVPGVAKIGRMAVTQAMRGSGVGRAVLDALMKSAREQGYREAVLHAQTSAEAFYLRAGFAPRGPVFEEVDIPHIEMVRTL
;
A
#
# COMPACT_ATOMS: atom_id res chain seq x y z
N MET A 1 -17.66 -14.13 -14.14
CA MET A 1 -16.67 -13.86 -13.06
C MET A 1 -17.44 -13.45 -11.81
N LYS A 2 -16.96 -13.81 -10.62
CA LYS A 2 -17.54 -13.37 -9.33
C LYS A 2 -16.61 -12.36 -8.66
N ARG A 3 -17.17 -11.43 -7.89
CA ARG A 3 -16.40 -10.45 -7.11
C ARG A 3 -15.37 -11.12 -6.18
N THR A 4 -15.72 -12.28 -5.63
CA THR A 4 -14.85 -13.08 -4.75
C THR A 4 -13.68 -13.77 -5.46
N ASP A 5 -13.66 -13.79 -6.79
CA ASP A 5 -12.55 -14.37 -7.55
C ASP A 5 -11.29 -13.47 -7.52
N PHE A 6 -11.41 -12.25 -6.99
CA PHE A 6 -10.38 -11.23 -6.96
C PHE A 6 -9.86 -10.99 -5.55
N ARG A 7 -8.55 -11.19 -5.35
CA ARG A 7 -7.88 -10.81 -4.10
C ARG A 7 -7.82 -9.29 -3.93
N PHE A 8 -7.65 -8.55 -5.02
CA PHE A 8 -7.55 -7.10 -5.02
C PHE A 8 -8.79 -6.45 -5.64
N LEU A 9 -9.32 -5.43 -4.97
CA LEU A 9 -10.44 -4.61 -5.42
C LEU A 9 -10.09 -3.14 -5.17
N GLU A 10 -10.13 -2.33 -6.22
CA GLU A 10 -10.04 -0.88 -6.13
C GLU A 10 -11.45 -0.31 -6.11
N ARG A 11 -11.78 0.47 -5.09
CA ARG A 11 -13.12 1.05 -4.96
C ARG A 11 -13.13 2.46 -5.51
N LEU A 12 -13.99 2.72 -6.49
CA LEU A 12 -14.15 4.06 -7.07
C LEU A 12 -15.61 4.46 -7.18
N ARG A 13 -15.83 5.76 -7.36
CA ARG A 13 -17.16 6.34 -7.57
C ARG A 13 -17.22 6.92 -8.97
N VAL A 14 -18.29 6.61 -9.70
CA VAL A 14 -18.52 7.14 -11.03
C VAL A 14 -18.69 8.65 -10.96
N ARG A 15 -17.88 9.37 -11.74
CA ARG A 15 -17.88 10.84 -11.82
C ARG A 15 -18.82 11.30 -12.91
N TRP A 16 -19.34 12.53 -12.76
CA TRP A 16 -20.23 13.15 -13.76
C TRP A 16 -19.63 13.15 -15.17
N ALA A 17 -18.35 13.49 -15.29
CA ALA A 17 -17.64 13.56 -16.59
C ALA A 17 -17.48 12.20 -17.30
N GLU A 18 -17.77 11.09 -16.62
CA GLU A 18 -17.59 9.74 -17.16
C GLU A 18 -18.87 9.21 -17.81
N VAL A 19 -20.00 9.89 -17.62
CA VAL A 19 -21.34 9.52 -18.11
C VAL A 19 -21.64 10.19 -19.44
N ASP A 20 -22.18 9.44 -20.40
CA ASP A 20 -22.54 9.94 -21.73
C ASP A 20 -24.04 10.30 -21.86
N LEU A 21 -24.45 10.66 -23.09
CA LEU A 21 -25.83 11.04 -23.40
C LEU A 21 -26.85 9.92 -23.13
N GLN A 22 -26.41 8.66 -23.03
CA GLN A 22 -27.26 7.52 -22.67
C GLN A 22 -27.44 7.38 -21.15
N GLN A 23 -26.90 8.31 -20.34
CA GLN A 23 -26.99 8.34 -18.89
C GLN A 23 -26.32 7.14 -18.20
N ILE A 24 -25.32 6.57 -18.87
CA ILE A 24 -24.45 5.50 -18.35
C ILE A 24 -22.98 5.89 -18.55
N VAL A 25 -22.08 5.19 -17.84
CA VAL A 25 -20.64 5.34 -18.06
C VAL A 25 -20.29 5.03 -19.53
N PHE A 26 -19.64 5.98 -20.19
CA PHE A 26 -19.15 5.80 -21.55
C PHE A 26 -18.17 4.62 -21.62
N ASN A 27 -18.36 3.75 -22.62
CA ASN A 27 -17.67 2.46 -22.73
C ASN A 27 -16.13 2.54 -22.53
N GLY A 28 -15.47 3.57 -23.07
CA GLY A 28 -14.03 3.73 -22.97
C GLY A 28 -13.52 4.02 -21.55
N HIS A 29 -14.34 4.59 -20.66
CA HIS A 29 -13.93 4.89 -19.28
C HIS A 29 -13.65 3.64 -18.45
N TYR A 30 -14.22 2.48 -18.80
CA TYR A 30 -13.90 1.24 -18.08
C TYR A 30 -12.44 0.84 -18.20
N LEU A 31 -11.77 1.14 -19.33
CA LEU A 31 -10.32 0.93 -19.43
C LEU A 31 -9.53 1.84 -18.48
N MET A 32 -10.00 3.06 -18.23
CA MET A 32 -9.39 3.96 -17.23
C MET A 32 -9.63 3.47 -15.79
N TYR A 33 -10.79 2.86 -15.52
CA TYR A 33 -11.06 2.22 -14.24
C TYR A 33 -10.13 1.02 -14.02
N PHE A 34 -9.95 0.17 -15.04
CA PHE A 34 -9.03 -0.97 -14.95
C PHE A 34 -7.57 -0.53 -14.81
N ASP A 35 -7.13 0.53 -15.52
CA ASP A 35 -5.78 1.10 -15.37
C ASP A 35 -5.53 1.62 -13.95
N THR A 36 -6.49 2.37 -13.39
CA THR A 36 -6.43 2.83 -11.99
C THR A 36 -6.31 1.65 -11.02
N ALA A 37 -7.09 0.60 -11.25
CA ALA A 37 -7.05 -0.61 -10.42
C ALA A 37 -5.75 -1.40 -10.59
N VAL A 38 -5.14 -1.43 -11.77
CA VAL A 38 -3.80 -2.03 -11.98
C VAL A 38 -2.75 -1.28 -11.16
N ALA A 39 -2.78 0.05 -11.10
CA ALA A 39 -1.89 0.81 -10.23
C ALA A 39 -2.10 0.46 -8.74
N GLY A 40 -3.35 0.26 -8.31
CA GLY A 40 -3.68 -0.23 -6.98
C GLY A 40 -3.18 -1.65 -6.71
N TYR A 41 -3.28 -2.53 -7.70
CA TYR A 41 -2.78 -3.90 -7.64
C TYR A 41 -1.26 -3.91 -7.39
N TRP A 42 -0.48 -3.07 -8.06
CA TRP A 42 0.96 -2.89 -7.76
C TRP A 42 1.25 -2.43 -6.33
N ARG A 43 0.44 -1.52 -5.79
CA ARG A 43 0.54 -1.16 -4.36
C ARG A 43 0.24 -2.35 -3.45
N ALA A 44 -0.75 -3.17 -3.78
CA ALA A 44 -1.08 -4.38 -3.02
C ALA A 44 0.01 -5.46 -3.09
N LEU A 45 0.79 -5.51 -4.18
CA LEU A 45 2.01 -6.31 -4.29
C LEU A 45 3.19 -5.78 -3.46
N ALA A 46 3.05 -4.62 -2.80
CA ALA A 46 4.13 -3.91 -2.14
C ALA A 46 5.28 -3.54 -3.10
N MET A 47 4.94 -3.17 -4.33
CA MET A 47 5.89 -2.85 -5.39
C MET A 47 5.64 -1.45 -5.97
N PRO A 48 6.47 -0.44 -5.64
CA PRO A 48 6.40 0.84 -6.31
C PRO A 48 6.76 0.68 -7.79
N TYR A 49 5.79 0.87 -8.69
CA TYR A 49 5.85 0.47 -10.10
C TYR A 49 7.14 0.89 -10.81
N ALA A 50 7.42 2.20 -10.85
CA ALA A 50 8.57 2.74 -11.60
C ALA A 50 9.91 2.16 -11.12
N SER A 51 10.14 2.12 -9.80
CA SER A 51 11.37 1.54 -9.24
C SER A 51 11.46 0.03 -9.47
N THR A 52 10.31 -0.66 -9.48
CA THR A 52 10.23 -2.11 -9.71
C THR A 52 10.60 -2.44 -11.16
N MET A 53 10.02 -1.72 -12.13
CA MET A 53 10.33 -1.89 -13.55
C MET A 53 11.79 -1.55 -13.86
N HIS A 54 12.31 -0.47 -13.26
CA HIS A 54 13.72 -0.13 -13.38
C HIS A 54 14.64 -1.25 -12.84
N TYR A 55 14.34 -1.80 -11.65
CA TYR A 55 15.08 -2.91 -11.07
C TYR A 55 15.05 -4.18 -11.93
N LEU A 56 13.89 -4.49 -12.50
CA LEU A 56 13.69 -5.65 -13.38
C LEU A 56 14.28 -5.45 -14.79
N GLY A 57 14.74 -4.24 -15.12
CA GLY A 57 15.33 -3.92 -16.41
C GLY A 57 14.35 -4.04 -17.59
N GLY A 58 13.07 -3.72 -17.38
CA GLY A 58 12.04 -3.77 -18.42
C GLY A 58 10.76 -3.07 -17.99
N ASP A 59 9.76 -3.02 -18.86
CA ASP A 59 8.47 -2.40 -18.56
C ASP A 59 7.31 -3.18 -19.20
N LEU A 60 6.08 -2.87 -18.79
CA LEU A 60 4.85 -3.51 -19.26
C LEU A 60 4.12 -2.66 -20.28
N PHE A 61 3.92 -3.23 -21.46
CA PHE A 61 3.19 -2.59 -22.55
C PHE A 61 1.89 -3.33 -22.82
N VAL A 62 0.77 -2.60 -22.85
CA VAL A 62 -0.51 -3.17 -23.25
C VAL A 62 -0.42 -3.61 -24.72
N ARG A 63 -0.67 -4.89 -24.98
CA ARG A 63 -0.70 -5.48 -26.33
C ARG A 63 -2.11 -5.68 -26.84
N LYS A 64 -3.06 -6.00 -25.95
CA LYS A 64 -4.47 -6.25 -26.27
C LYS A 64 -5.33 -5.96 -25.05
N SER A 65 -6.47 -5.31 -25.27
CA SER A 65 -7.55 -5.21 -24.30
C SER A 65 -8.82 -5.75 -24.94
N THR A 66 -9.47 -6.71 -24.29
CA THR A 66 -10.81 -7.21 -24.66
C THR A 66 -11.76 -6.82 -23.55
N VAL A 67 -12.88 -6.19 -23.89
CA VAL A 67 -13.86 -5.72 -22.91
C VAL A 67 -15.24 -6.27 -23.29
N GLU A 68 -15.92 -6.87 -22.32
CA GLU A 68 -17.28 -7.38 -22.45
C GLU A 68 -18.19 -6.57 -21.51
N TYR A 69 -19.35 -6.15 -22.00
CA TYR A 69 -20.28 -5.29 -21.28
C TYR A 69 -21.57 -6.09 -20.97
N GLU A 70 -21.76 -6.48 -19.72
CA GLU A 70 -22.92 -7.22 -19.25
C GLU A 70 -24.00 -6.32 -18.62
N GLY A 71 -23.63 -5.10 -18.23
CA GLY A 71 -24.49 -4.11 -17.60
C GLY A 71 -23.93 -2.69 -17.69
N SER A 72 -24.53 -1.77 -16.95
CA SER A 72 -24.14 -0.35 -16.98
C SER A 72 -24.11 0.28 -15.59
N ALA A 73 -23.02 0.99 -15.31
CA ALA A 73 -22.91 1.91 -14.19
C ALA A 73 -23.48 3.28 -14.55
N ARG A 74 -23.99 4.00 -13.56
CA ARG A 74 -24.55 5.35 -13.68
C ARG A 74 -23.79 6.34 -12.80
N TYR A 75 -24.09 7.62 -12.97
CA TYR A 75 -23.56 8.67 -12.10
C TYR A 75 -23.74 8.30 -10.62
N ASP A 76 -22.69 8.53 -9.82
CA ASP A 76 -22.63 8.28 -8.38
C ASP A 76 -22.69 6.80 -7.95
N ASP A 77 -22.77 5.84 -8.89
CA ASP A 77 -22.57 4.44 -8.56
C ASP A 77 -21.18 4.24 -7.95
N VAL A 78 -21.13 3.44 -6.90
CA VAL A 78 -19.88 3.01 -6.28
C VAL A 78 -19.54 1.63 -6.80
N LEU A 79 -18.39 1.53 -7.45
CA LEU A 79 -17.92 0.32 -8.10
C LEU A 79 -16.73 -0.27 -7.36
N ASP A 80 -16.70 -1.59 -7.29
CA ASP A 80 -15.50 -2.34 -6.94
C ASP A 80 -14.88 -2.87 -8.24
N ILE A 81 -13.64 -2.49 -8.51
CA ILE A 81 -12.89 -2.90 -9.70
C ILE A 81 -11.88 -3.97 -9.29
N GLY A 82 -12.18 -5.22 -9.66
CA GLY A 82 -11.30 -6.36 -9.43
C GLY A 82 -10.19 -6.42 -10.47
N VAL A 83 -8.97 -6.73 -10.04
CA VAL A 83 -7.83 -7.05 -10.93
C VAL A 83 -7.13 -8.30 -10.41
N ARG A 84 -6.80 -9.21 -11.33
CA ARG A 84 -6.12 -10.46 -11.04
C ARG A 84 -5.14 -10.82 -12.16
N CYS A 85 -3.92 -11.23 -11.82
CA CYS A 85 -3.03 -11.84 -12.79
C CYS A 85 -3.44 -13.31 -13.02
N GLY A 86 -3.99 -13.62 -14.20
CA GLY A 86 -4.53 -14.95 -14.50
C GLY A 86 -3.51 -15.93 -15.09
N ARG A 87 -2.71 -15.47 -16.06
CA ARG A 87 -1.74 -16.32 -16.77
C ARG A 87 -0.47 -15.55 -17.07
N ILE A 88 0.68 -16.21 -16.91
CA ILE A 88 1.98 -15.67 -17.29
C ILE A 88 2.60 -16.57 -18.36
N GLY A 89 2.78 -16.04 -19.58
CA GLY A 89 3.45 -16.69 -20.70
C GLY A 89 4.97 -16.47 -20.68
N THR A 90 5.64 -16.62 -21.82
CA THR A 90 7.10 -16.38 -21.91
C THR A 90 7.43 -14.90 -21.75
N SER A 91 6.84 -14.03 -22.57
CA SER A 91 7.08 -12.58 -22.56
C SER A 91 5.82 -11.76 -22.24
N SER A 92 4.71 -12.41 -21.92
CA SER A 92 3.43 -11.75 -21.68
C SER A 92 2.74 -12.21 -20.40
N MET A 93 1.84 -11.37 -19.90
CA MET A 93 0.97 -11.61 -18.77
C MET A 93 -0.46 -11.24 -19.14
N VAL A 94 -1.41 -12.05 -18.70
CA VAL A 94 -2.84 -11.82 -18.90
C VAL A 94 -3.46 -11.48 -17.56
N PHE A 95 -4.01 -10.28 -17.47
CA PHE A 95 -4.78 -9.81 -16.33
C PHE A 95 -6.26 -9.91 -16.66
N SER A 96 -7.03 -10.46 -15.73
CA SER A 96 -8.49 -10.37 -15.76
C SER A 96 -8.89 -9.17 -14.89
N ALA A 97 -9.78 -8.34 -15.40
CA ALA A 97 -10.37 -7.24 -14.66
C ALA A 97 -11.89 -7.28 -14.74
N ALA A 98 -12.57 -6.77 -13.72
CA ALA A 98 -14.03 -6.67 -13.73
C ALA A 98 -14.53 -5.52 -12.87
N ALA A 99 -15.59 -4.85 -13.33
CA ALA A 99 -16.30 -3.82 -12.59
C ALA A 99 -17.58 -4.40 -12.01
N PHE A 100 -17.74 -4.24 -10.70
CA PHE A 100 -18.92 -4.70 -9.96
C PHE A 100 -19.65 -3.54 -9.31
N ARG A 101 -20.99 -3.57 -9.36
CA ARG A 101 -21.83 -2.80 -8.44
C ARG A 101 -22.37 -3.75 -7.39
N GLN A 102 -21.88 -3.61 -6.16
CA GLN A 102 -22.03 -4.65 -5.13
C GLN A 102 -21.49 -5.99 -5.68
N ASP A 103 -22.30 -7.04 -5.76
CA ASP A 103 -21.91 -8.34 -6.34
C ASP A 103 -22.32 -8.52 -7.82
N GLN A 104 -23.01 -7.53 -8.41
CA GLN A 104 -23.42 -7.57 -9.81
C GLN A 104 -22.23 -7.24 -10.73
N LEU A 105 -21.85 -8.19 -11.59
CA LEU A 105 -20.91 -7.94 -12.69
C LEU A 105 -21.54 -7.00 -13.71
N LEU A 106 -20.85 -5.92 -14.06
CA LEU A 106 -21.29 -4.94 -15.07
C LEU A 106 -20.43 -4.97 -16.33
N VAL A 107 -19.11 -5.05 -16.15
CA VAL A 107 -18.14 -5.08 -17.25
C VAL A 107 -17.01 -6.00 -16.86
N SER A 108 -16.54 -6.85 -17.77
CA SER A 108 -15.33 -7.64 -17.62
C SER A 108 -14.30 -7.30 -18.69
N ALA A 109 -13.03 -7.54 -18.40
CA ALA A 109 -11.95 -7.32 -19.36
C ALA A 109 -10.81 -8.33 -19.21
N GLU A 110 -10.19 -8.64 -20.35
CA GLU A 110 -8.92 -9.31 -20.47
C GLU A 110 -7.87 -8.33 -20.98
N LEU A 111 -6.83 -8.08 -20.19
CA LEU A 111 -5.72 -7.20 -20.52
C LEU A 111 -4.45 -8.02 -20.70
N VAL A 112 -3.87 -7.97 -21.90
CA VAL A 112 -2.61 -8.65 -22.22
C VAL A 112 -1.49 -7.63 -22.19
N TYR A 113 -0.58 -7.77 -21.23
CA TYR A 113 0.65 -6.99 -21.14
C TYR A 113 1.84 -7.81 -21.66
N VAL A 114 2.75 -7.15 -22.37
CA VAL A 114 4.03 -7.72 -22.79
C VAL A 114 5.14 -7.05 -21.99
N PHE A 115 6.01 -7.84 -21.38
CA PHE A 115 7.24 -7.33 -20.77
C PHE A 115 8.26 -7.07 -21.87
N ALA A 116 8.78 -5.86 -21.94
CA ALA A 116 9.64 -5.41 -23.02
C ALA A 116 10.74 -4.47 -22.53
N ASP A 117 11.76 -4.31 -23.37
CA ASP A 117 12.74 -3.25 -23.19
C ASP A 117 12.09 -1.87 -23.42
N PRO A 118 12.17 -0.93 -22.47
CA PRO A 118 11.50 0.37 -22.59
C PRO A 118 12.14 1.30 -23.62
N VAL A 119 13.36 1.01 -24.10
CA VAL A 119 14.06 1.80 -25.11
C VAL A 119 13.94 1.16 -26.49
N ALA A 120 14.23 -0.14 -26.60
CA ALA A 120 14.19 -0.85 -27.87
C ALA A 120 12.77 -1.26 -28.29
N HIS A 121 11.80 -1.25 -27.36
CA HIS A 121 10.43 -1.74 -27.56
C HIS A 121 10.36 -3.19 -28.08
N THR A 122 11.34 -4.01 -27.69
CA THR A 122 11.41 -5.43 -28.02
C THR A 122 11.01 -6.28 -26.83
N SER A 123 10.26 -7.36 -27.08
CA SER A 123 9.78 -8.23 -26.00
C SER A 123 10.94 -8.94 -25.29
N LYS A 124 10.84 -9.04 -23.96
CA LYS A 124 11.76 -9.80 -23.10
C LYS A 124 10.98 -10.88 -22.35
N PRO A 125 11.62 -11.98 -21.93
CA PRO A 125 10.99 -12.91 -21.01
C PRO A 125 10.55 -12.19 -19.73
N VAL A 126 9.35 -12.49 -19.21
CA VAL A 126 8.92 -12.01 -17.89
C VAL A 126 9.91 -12.56 -16.85
N PRO A 127 10.59 -11.71 -16.05
CA PRO A 127 11.57 -12.14 -15.05
C PRO A 127 10.98 -13.15 -14.07
N GLN A 128 11.79 -14.09 -13.61
CA GLN A 128 11.32 -15.18 -12.73
C GLN A 128 10.81 -14.63 -11.39
N GLU A 129 11.48 -13.62 -10.85
CA GLU A 129 11.13 -12.96 -9.60
C GLU A 129 9.77 -12.25 -9.70
N LEU A 130 9.46 -11.67 -10.87
CA LEU A 130 8.15 -11.06 -11.12
C LEU A 130 7.05 -12.13 -11.26
N ARG A 131 7.36 -13.29 -11.87
CA ARG A 131 6.40 -14.41 -11.96
C ARG A 131 6.02 -14.90 -10.56
N GLU A 132 7.03 -15.16 -9.73
CA GLU A 132 6.86 -15.66 -8.37
C GLU A 132 6.09 -14.66 -7.51
N LEU A 133 6.42 -13.37 -7.59
CA LEU A 133 5.69 -12.32 -6.89
C LEU A 133 4.19 -12.34 -7.21
N LEU A 134 3.84 -12.37 -8.50
CA LEU A 134 2.44 -12.35 -8.93
C LEU A 134 1.73 -13.64 -8.49
N GLN A 135 2.37 -14.80 -8.62
CA GLN A 135 1.81 -16.07 -8.17
C GLN A 135 1.61 -16.12 -6.66
N ASP A 136 2.56 -15.61 -5.88
CA ASP A 136 2.49 -15.54 -4.43
C ASP A 136 1.38 -14.61 -3.95
N PHE A 137 1.17 -13.50 -4.67
CA PHE A 137 0.01 -12.66 -4.44
C PHE A 137 -1.29 -13.40 -4.75
N GLU A 138 -1.42 -14.07 -5.88
CA GLU A 138 -2.68 -14.77 -6.17
C GLU A 138 -2.91 -15.98 -5.26
N ALA A 139 -1.86 -16.57 -4.69
CA ALA A 139 -1.93 -17.63 -3.69
C ALA A 139 -2.25 -17.15 -2.26
N GLY A 140 -2.46 -15.85 -2.04
CA GLY A 140 -2.82 -15.31 -0.73
C GLY A 140 -1.63 -15.08 0.22
N LYS A 141 -0.38 -15.18 -0.24
CA LYS A 141 0.79 -14.97 0.62
C LYS A 141 0.93 -13.50 1.07
N PRO A 142 1.59 -13.22 2.21
CA PRO A 142 1.95 -11.86 2.60
C PRO A 142 2.96 -11.25 1.63
N MET A 143 2.75 -10.00 1.23
CA MET A 143 3.64 -9.29 0.28
C MET A 143 4.75 -8.49 0.96
N VAL A 144 4.68 -8.35 2.28
CA VAL A 144 5.72 -7.74 3.08
C VAL A 144 6.13 -8.64 4.24
N ALA A 145 7.40 -8.59 4.59
CA ALA A 145 7.95 -9.12 5.81
C ALA A 145 8.34 -7.96 6.73
N VAL A 146 7.76 -7.92 7.94
CA VAL A 146 8.15 -6.94 8.95
C VAL A 146 9.24 -7.55 9.83
N ARG A 147 10.40 -6.91 9.86
CA ARG A 147 11.48 -7.26 10.80
C ARG A 147 11.40 -6.33 11.98
N VAL A 148 11.57 -6.89 13.18
CA VAL A 148 11.59 -6.16 14.44
C VAL A 148 12.94 -6.40 15.10
N GLY A 149 13.65 -5.33 15.48
CA GLY A 149 15.04 -5.44 15.91
C GLY A 149 15.60 -4.12 16.44
N ARG A 150 16.89 -4.13 16.76
CA ARG A 150 17.61 -2.96 17.31
C ARG A 150 18.10 -2.03 16.21
N TRP A 151 18.50 -0.82 16.61
CA TRP A 151 19.05 0.18 15.69
C TRP A 151 20.25 -0.32 14.87
N ALA A 152 21.14 -1.11 15.48
CA ALA A 152 22.30 -1.67 14.79
C ALA A 152 21.92 -2.55 13.58
N GLU A 153 20.72 -3.15 13.58
CA GLU A 153 20.25 -4.05 12.53
C GLU A 153 19.38 -3.33 11.50
N LEU A 154 18.47 -2.45 11.96
CA LEU A 154 17.42 -1.86 11.13
C LEU A 154 17.56 -0.36 10.92
N GLY A 155 18.45 0.30 11.66
CA GLY A 155 18.56 1.76 11.71
C GLY A 155 18.88 2.39 10.35
N ARG A 156 19.69 1.72 9.52
CA ARG A 156 20.01 2.21 8.16
C ARG A 156 18.76 2.35 7.29
N ASP A 157 17.88 1.35 7.28
CA ASP A 157 16.67 1.36 6.46
C ASP A 157 15.58 2.25 7.06
N ALA A 158 15.42 2.21 8.39
CA ALA A 158 14.53 3.10 9.11
C ALA A 158 14.92 4.57 8.86
N GLN A 159 16.21 4.89 8.92
CA GLN A 159 16.72 6.23 8.66
C GLN A 159 16.40 6.69 7.24
N ARG A 160 16.62 5.84 6.23
CA ARG A 160 16.30 6.18 4.82
C ARG A 160 14.82 6.58 4.67
N ILE A 161 13.91 5.77 5.21
CA ILE A 161 12.46 6.04 5.13
C ILE A 161 12.09 7.31 5.89
N ARG A 162 12.64 7.50 7.11
CA ARG A 162 12.36 8.68 7.94
C ARG A 162 12.89 9.96 7.30
N THR A 163 14.05 9.92 6.67
CA THR A 163 14.57 11.06 5.89
C THR A 163 13.64 11.42 4.74
N GLU A 164 13.25 10.44 3.91
CA GLU A 164 12.32 10.67 2.79
C GLU A 164 11.00 11.29 3.27
N VAL A 165 10.40 10.74 4.33
CA VAL A 165 9.05 11.10 4.77
C VAL A 165 9.04 12.35 5.66
N PHE A 166 9.90 12.41 6.67
CA PHE A 166 9.85 13.49 7.66
C PHE A 166 10.67 14.70 7.21
N VAL A 167 11.89 14.49 6.71
CA VAL A 167 12.79 15.58 6.35
C VAL A 167 12.47 16.14 4.96
N GLU A 168 12.45 15.29 3.94
CA GLU A 168 12.30 15.74 2.55
C GLU A 168 10.86 16.14 2.22
N GLU A 169 9.90 15.30 2.60
CA GLU A 169 8.49 15.54 2.30
C GLU A 169 7.82 16.49 3.30
N GLN A 170 7.90 16.21 4.61
CA GLN A 170 7.24 17.03 5.64
C GLN A 170 8.06 18.24 6.10
N ARG A 171 9.30 18.39 5.61
CA ARG A 171 10.18 19.53 5.92
C ARG A 171 10.53 19.67 7.40
N ILE A 172 10.54 18.56 8.15
CA ILE A 172 11.05 18.53 9.52
C ILE A 172 12.58 18.73 9.48
N PRO A 173 13.14 19.67 10.25
CA PRO A 173 14.59 19.86 10.31
C PRO A 173 15.31 18.57 10.70
N PRO A 174 16.38 18.14 9.98
CA PRO A 174 17.09 16.89 10.25
C PRO A 174 17.53 16.73 11.70
N GLU A 175 17.97 17.81 12.34
CA GLU A 175 18.40 17.86 13.74
C GLU A 175 17.28 17.60 14.76
N ARG A 176 16.01 17.69 14.35
CA ARG A 176 14.84 17.41 15.20
C ARG A 176 14.28 16.00 15.01
N GLU A 177 14.73 15.29 13.98
CA GLU A 177 14.20 13.96 13.66
C GLU A 177 14.86 12.84 14.48
N TRP A 178 16.16 12.96 14.74
CA TRP A 178 16.97 11.96 15.43
C TRP A 178 17.04 12.27 16.92
N ASP A 179 16.89 11.25 17.76
CA ASP A 179 17.04 11.38 19.21
C ASP A 179 17.82 10.20 19.79
N ASP A 180 18.34 10.38 21.01
CA ASP A 180 19.17 9.37 21.69
C ASP A 180 18.42 8.05 21.92
N ALA A 181 17.08 8.09 21.97
CA ALA A 181 16.26 6.90 22.17
C ALA A 181 16.29 5.95 20.96
N ASP A 182 16.67 6.44 19.77
CA ASP A 182 16.79 5.59 18.58
C ASP A 182 17.77 4.43 18.80
N ALA A 183 18.84 4.61 19.57
CA ALA A 183 19.86 3.58 19.82
C ALA A 183 19.31 2.38 20.62
N ASP A 184 18.42 2.63 21.58
CA ASP A 184 18.01 1.65 22.59
C ASP A 184 16.60 1.08 22.36
N CYS A 185 15.76 1.78 21.59
CA CYS A 185 14.39 1.35 21.36
C CYS A 185 14.29 0.24 20.31
N LEU A 186 13.11 -0.39 20.24
CA LEU A 186 12.81 -1.42 19.26
C LEU A 186 12.28 -0.77 17.98
N HIS A 187 12.83 -1.17 16.84
CA HIS A 187 12.41 -0.69 15.52
C HIS A 187 11.69 -1.80 14.78
N ALA A 188 10.70 -1.44 13.98
CA ALA A 188 10.05 -2.33 13.02
C ALA A 188 10.18 -1.75 11.62
N VAL A 189 10.67 -2.54 10.67
CA VAL A 189 10.81 -2.14 9.26
C VAL A 189 10.15 -3.18 8.37
N ALA A 190 9.28 -2.72 7.46
CA ALA A 190 8.62 -3.57 6.48
C ALA A 190 9.41 -3.62 5.18
N TYR A 191 9.68 -4.82 4.69
CA TYR A 191 10.40 -5.08 3.45
C TYR A 191 9.50 -5.82 2.45
N ASN A 192 9.59 -5.46 1.16
CA ASN A 192 8.95 -6.24 0.10
C ASN A 192 9.79 -7.47 -0.31
N HIS A 193 9.29 -8.22 -1.30
CA HIS A 193 9.96 -9.41 -1.82
C HIS A 193 11.35 -9.15 -2.42
N PHE A 194 11.65 -7.91 -2.82
CA PHE A 194 12.97 -7.52 -3.36
C PHE A 194 13.89 -6.92 -2.30
N GLY A 195 13.49 -6.97 -1.02
CA GLY A 195 14.28 -6.44 0.10
C GLY A 195 14.28 -4.91 0.19
N ALA A 196 13.40 -4.22 -0.54
CA ALA A 196 13.25 -2.77 -0.41
C ALA A 196 12.44 -2.45 0.86
N ALA A 197 12.97 -1.57 1.71
CA ALA A 197 12.25 -1.10 2.90
C ALA A 197 11.19 -0.07 2.51
N LEU A 198 9.96 -0.24 3.00
CA LEU A 198 8.78 0.53 2.58
C LEU A 198 8.13 1.33 3.71
N ALA A 199 8.29 0.87 4.95
CA ALA A 199 7.73 1.52 6.12
C ALA A 199 8.57 1.22 7.35
N THR A 200 8.51 2.11 8.32
CA THR A 200 9.18 1.96 9.61
C THR A 200 8.33 2.49 10.75
N GLY A 201 8.64 2.07 11.96
CA GLY A 201 8.13 2.60 13.21
C GLY A 201 9.00 2.15 14.37
N ARG A 202 8.84 2.77 15.54
CA ARG A 202 9.56 2.39 16.76
C ARG A 202 8.63 2.19 17.95
N LEU A 203 9.11 1.42 18.91
CA LEU A 203 8.48 1.15 20.20
C LEU A 203 9.48 1.44 21.32
N LEU A 204 9.09 2.32 22.24
CA LEU A 204 9.86 2.68 23.44
C LEU A 204 8.99 2.55 24.70
N GLU A 205 9.60 2.39 25.86
CA GLU A 205 8.88 2.52 27.14
C GLU A 205 8.57 4.00 27.40
N HIS A 206 7.29 4.33 27.61
CA HIS A 206 6.90 5.70 27.96
C HIS A 206 6.99 5.93 29.47
N VAL A 207 6.33 5.03 30.20
CA VAL A 207 6.32 4.91 31.65
C VAL A 207 6.13 3.42 31.99
N PRO A 208 6.45 2.97 33.23
CA PRO A 208 6.36 1.56 33.58
C PRO A 208 5.04 0.89 33.18
N GLY A 209 5.12 -0.08 32.26
CA GLY A 209 3.98 -0.84 31.76
C GLY A 209 3.15 -0.17 30.66
N VAL A 210 3.61 0.97 30.12
CA VAL A 210 3.01 1.67 28.98
C VAL A 210 4.06 1.90 27.89
N ALA A 211 3.81 1.38 26.70
CA ALA A 211 4.69 1.59 25.55
C ALA A 211 4.26 2.80 24.73
N LYS A 212 5.22 3.52 24.14
CA LYS A 212 4.98 4.57 23.15
C LYS A 212 5.41 4.10 21.76
N ILE A 213 4.49 4.19 20.82
CA ILE A 213 4.74 3.99 19.39
C ILE A 213 4.99 5.36 18.76
N GLY A 214 6.01 5.44 17.91
CA GLY A 214 6.40 6.68 17.25
C GLY A 214 7.17 6.44 15.96
N ARG A 215 7.56 7.54 15.31
CA ARG A 215 8.32 7.54 14.04
C ARG A 215 7.73 6.59 12.97
N MET A 216 6.40 6.49 12.96
CA MET A 216 5.67 5.72 11.97
C MET A 216 5.73 6.44 10.63
N ALA A 217 6.38 5.83 9.64
CA ALA A 217 6.55 6.39 8.31
C ALA A 217 6.32 5.32 7.24
N VAL A 218 5.68 5.71 6.14
CA VAL A 218 5.46 4.88 4.95
C VAL A 218 5.83 5.72 3.74
N THR A 219 6.65 5.17 2.84
CA THR A 219 7.03 5.84 1.59
C THR A 219 5.79 6.22 0.78
N GLN A 220 5.85 7.35 0.08
CA GLN A 220 4.66 7.94 -0.57
C GLN A 220 3.96 6.94 -1.49
N ALA A 221 4.73 6.19 -2.28
CA ALA A 221 4.22 5.21 -3.23
C ALA A 221 3.44 4.07 -2.58
N MET A 222 3.72 3.75 -1.31
CA MET A 222 3.13 2.62 -0.59
C MET A 222 2.05 3.02 0.42
N ARG A 223 1.64 4.30 0.48
CA ARG A 223 0.50 4.70 1.32
C ARG A 223 -0.79 4.07 0.81
N GLY A 224 -1.70 3.74 1.72
CA GLY A 224 -2.96 3.07 1.39
C GLY A 224 -2.83 1.57 1.04
N SER A 225 -1.62 1.01 0.99
CA SER A 225 -1.39 -0.43 0.69
C SER A 225 -1.58 -1.37 1.89
N GLY A 226 -1.71 -0.83 3.10
CA GLY A 226 -1.72 -1.61 4.35
C GLY A 226 -0.35 -1.89 4.97
N VAL A 227 0.77 -1.53 4.31
CA VAL A 227 2.13 -1.76 4.85
C VAL A 227 2.35 -1.07 6.21
N GLY A 228 1.86 0.16 6.40
CA GLY A 228 1.94 0.84 7.69
C GLY A 228 1.16 0.14 8.81
N ARG A 229 0.06 -0.54 8.47
CA ARG A 229 -0.70 -1.37 9.41
C ARG A 229 0.10 -2.60 9.83
N ALA A 230 0.82 -3.23 8.90
CA ALA A 230 1.69 -4.37 9.21
C ALA A 230 2.82 -3.98 10.20
N VAL A 231 3.43 -2.80 10.02
CA VAL A 231 4.42 -2.26 10.98
C VAL A 231 3.79 -2.02 12.35
N LEU A 232 2.64 -1.35 12.40
CA LEU A 232 1.93 -1.09 13.65
C LEU A 232 1.58 -2.39 14.39
N ASP A 233 1.03 -3.37 13.68
CA ASP A 233 0.63 -4.65 14.27
C ASP A 233 1.85 -5.43 14.81
N ALA A 234 3.01 -5.35 14.16
CA ALA A 234 4.26 -5.96 14.64
C ALA A 234 4.79 -5.28 15.91
N LEU A 235 4.75 -3.94 15.99
CA LEU A 235 5.12 -3.20 17.19
C LEU A 235 4.16 -3.50 18.35
N MET A 236 2.85 -3.54 18.08
CA MET A 236 1.82 -3.88 19.07
C MET A 236 1.96 -5.32 19.58
N LYS A 237 2.32 -6.26 18.70
CA LYS A 237 2.65 -7.64 19.11
C LYS A 237 3.85 -7.66 20.04
N SER A 238 4.93 -6.97 19.66
CA SER A 238 6.15 -6.88 20.47
C SER A 238 5.88 -6.22 21.83
N ALA A 239 5.00 -5.22 21.88
CA ALA A 239 4.61 -4.57 23.13
C ALA A 239 3.91 -5.54 24.10
N ARG A 240 2.99 -6.38 23.59
CA ARG A 240 2.33 -7.43 24.39
C ARG A 240 3.34 -8.45 24.91
N GLU A 241 4.25 -8.89 24.06
CA GLU A 241 5.27 -9.89 24.41
C GLU A 241 6.24 -9.37 25.47
N GLN A 242 6.47 -8.05 25.52
CA GLN A 242 7.26 -7.38 26.56
C GLN A 242 6.45 -7.05 27.83
N GLY A 243 5.17 -7.40 27.89
CA GLY A 243 4.33 -7.22 29.09
C GLY A 243 3.74 -5.83 29.28
N TYR A 244 3.79 -4.95 28.27
CA TYR A 244 3.09 -3.67 28.33
C TYR A 244 1.57 -3.88 28.32
N ARG A 245 0.85 -3.03 29.06
CA ARG A 245 -0.62 -3.11 29.23
C ARG A 245 -1.37 -2.09 28.37
N GLU A 246 -0.67 -1.03 27.97
CA GLU A 246 -1.20 0.06 27.16
C GLU A 246 -0.14 0.48 26.14
N ALA A 247 -0.60 0.86 24.95
CA ALA A 247 0.18 1.55 23.95
C ALA A 247 -0.35 2.98 23.76
N VAL A 248 0.56 3.94 23.72
CA VAL A 248 0.28 5.36 23.46
C VAL A 248 1.00 5.80 22.20
N LEU A 249 0.49 6.81 21.53
CA LEU A 249 1.16 7.46 20.41
C LEU A 249 0.70 8.91 20.27
N HIS A 250 1.53 9.71 19.63
CA HIS A 250 1.15 11.05 19.18
C HIS A 250 0.86 10.95 17.68
N ALA A 251 -0.41 10.92 17.31
CA ALA A 251 -0.80 10.87 15.91
C ALA A 251 -0.81 12.29 15.35
N GLN A 252 -0.20 12.51 14.18
CA GLN A 252 -0.60 13.66 13.36
C GLN A 252 -2.10 13.59 13.13
N THR A 253 -2.81 14.71 13.25
CA THR A 253 -4.29 14.74 13.08
C THR A 253 -4.73 14.17 11.72
N SER A 254 -3.91 14.33 10.68
CA SER A 254 -4.11 13.72 9.36
C SER A 254 -4.08 12.17 9.37
N ALA A 255 -3.43 11.55 10.35
CA ALA A 255 -3.29 10.11 10.53
C ALA A 255 -4.24 9.53 11.59
N GLU A 256 -5.06 10.33 12.26
CA GLU A 256 -5.97 9.87 13.33
C GLU A 256 -6.87 8.71 12.87
N ALA A 257 -7.48 8.84 11.68
CA ALA A 257 -8.35 7.81 11.12
C ALA A 257 -7.65 6.46 10.91
N PHE A 258 -6.33 6.45 10.66
CA PHE A 258 -5.55 5.22 10.56
C PHE A 258 -5.47 4.50 11.91
N TYR A 259 -5.21 5.24 13.00
CA TYR A 259 -5.09 4.68 14.34
C TYR A 259 -6.45 4.32 14.96
N LEU A 260 -7.51 5.08 14.66
CA LEU A 260 -8.89 4.72 15.03
C LEU A 260 -9.27 3.33 14.48
N ARG A 261 -8.96 3.05 13.20
CA ARG A 261 -9.17 1.72 12.58
C ARG A 261 -8.26 0.63 13.16
N ALA A 262 -7.20 1.01 13.85
CA ALA A 262 -6.35 0.09 14.60
C ALA A 262 -6.79 -0.04 16.07
N GLY A 263 -7.92 0.54 16.47
CA GLY A 263 -8.50 0.42 17.81
C GLY A 263 -7.90 1.37 18.85
N PHE A 264 -7.15 2.40 18.43
CA PHE A 264 -6.76 3.48 19.33
C PHE A 264 -7.91 4.46 19.52
N ALA A 265 -7.97 5.11 20.68
CA ALA A 265 -8.91 6.19 20.97
C ALA A 265 -8.14 7.47 21.32
N PRO A 266 -8.63 8.66 20.91
CA PRO A 266 -8.00 9.93 21.27
C PRO A 266 -8.08 10.18 22.78
N ARG A 267 -7.02 10.76 23.36
CA ARG A 267 -6.94 11.17 24.76
C ARG A 267 -6.45 12.63 24.83
N GLY A 268 -7.25 13.51 25.42
CA GLY A 268 -6.88 14.92 25.59
C GLY A 268 -7.06 15.79 24.33
N PRO A 269 -6.61 17.06 24.39
CA PRO A 269 -6.74 18.01 23.29
C PRO A 269 -5.67 17.82 22.20
N VAL A 270 -5.90 18.43 21.03
CA VAL A 270 -4.87 18.60 19.99
C VAL A 270 -3.78 19.53 20.51
N PHE A 271 -2.52 19.19 20.22
CA PHE A 271 -1.34 19.99 20.54
C PHE A 271 -0.41 20.09 19.33
N GLU A 272 0.56 21.00 19.34
CA GLU A 272 1.55 21.14 18.27
C GLU A 272 2.85 20.43 18.64
N GLU A 273 3.39 19.65 17.70
CA GLU A 273 4.71 19.02 17.79
C GLU A 273 5.43 19.25 16.46
N VAL A 274 6.55 19.99 16.49
CA VAL A 274 7.31 20.43 15.31
C VAL A 274 6.42 21.14 14.27
N ASP A 275 5.59 22.08 14.73
CA ASP A 275 4.68 22.89 13.90
C ASP A 275 3.61 22.06 13.15
N ILE A 276 3.39 20.80 13.58
CA ILE A 276 2.38 19.91 13.03
C ILE A 276 1.35 19.60 14.13
N PRO A 277 0.04 19.68 13.85
CA PRO A 277 -1.00 19.35 14.82
C PRO A 277 -1.07 17.84 15.08
N HIS A 278 -0.95 17.48 16.36
CA HIS A 278 -0.98 16.11 16.87
C HIS A 278 -2.07 15.91 17.91
N ILE A 279 -2.50 14.67 18.09
CA ILE A 279 -3.40 14.23 19.15
C ILE A 279 -2.83 12.97 19.81
N GLU A 280 -2.86 12.91 21.13
CA GLU A 280 -2.48 11.69 21.84
C GLU A 280 -3.57 10.64 21.63
N MET A 281 -3.18 9.42 21.31
CA MET A 281 -4.09 8.29 21.17
C MET A 281 -3.59 7.08 21.94
N VAL A 282 -4.52 6.33 22.54
CA VAL A 282 -4.23 5.23 23.46
C VAL A 282 -4.97 3.98 23.06
N ARG A 283 -4.38 2.82 23.36
CA ARG A 283 -5.01 1.52 23.17
C ARG A 283 -4.54 0.53 24.25
N THR A 284 -5.50 -0.12 24.92
CA THR A 284 -5.20 -1.27 25.80
C THR A 284 -4.71 -2.46 24.98
N LEU A 285 -3.69 -3.15 25.49
CA LEU A 285 -3.00 -4.23 24.77
C LEU A 285 -3.62 -5.61 24.99
#